data_AF-A0A3C1FT26-F1
#
_entry.id   AF-A0A3C1FT26-F1
#
_cell.length_a   1.000
_cell.length_b   1.000
_cell.length_c   1.000
_cell.angle_alpha   90.00
_cell.angle_beta   90.00
_cell.angle_gamma   90.00
#
_symmetry.space_group_name_H-M   'P 1'
#
loop_
_entity.id
_entity.type
_entity.pdbx_description
1 polymer ?
#
loop_
_entity_poly.entity_id
_entity_poly.type
_entity_poly.pdbx_seq_one_letter_code
_entity_poly.pdbx_strand_id
1 'polypeptide(L)'
;MRQGEIWVVNLDPTIGAEIQKTRPCVIVNDNTVGVLPLKIVAPITEYKDKFKDVPWMVTLIPGSQNGLDKKSVIDLFQVRCVAEERLVRHIGTIGGDRLQSVRTALKVAFGC
;
A
#
# COMPACT_ATOMS: atom_id res chain seq x y z
N MET A 1 12.82 -1.67 5.33
CA MET A 1 11.97 -1.09 4.26
C MET A 1 12.12 -1.92 2.99
N ARG A 2 11.41 -3.04 2.98
CA ARG A 2 11.38 -4.04 1.90
C ARG A 2 9.99 -4.14 1.27
N GLN A 3 9.93 -4.65 0.05
CA GLN A 3 8.69 -4.94 -0.67
C GLN A 3 7.76 -5.82 0.19
N GLY A 4 6.48 -5.43 0.25
CA GLY A 4 5.45 -6.14 1.01
C GLY A 4 5.34 -5.74 2.49
N GLU A 5 6.31 -5.01 3.04
CA GLU A 5 6.18 -4.45 4.39
C GLU A 5 5.07 -3.38 4.42
N ILE A 6 4.33 -3.35 5.52
CA ILE A 6 3.29 -2.38 5.83
C ILE A 6 3.85 -1.38 6.84
N TRP A 7 3.78 -0.11 6.49
CA TRP A 7 4.28 1.01 7.29
C TRP A 7 3.18 2.05 7.49
N VAL A 8 3.14 2.66 8.67
CA VAL A 8 2.42 3.92 8.89
C VAL A 8 3.18 5.03 8.19
N VAL A 9 2.56 5.72 7.24
CA VAL A 9 3.19 6.74 6.39
C VAL A 9 2.44 8.06 6.51
N ASN A 10 3.17 9.16 6.70
CA ASN A 10 2.61 10.50 6.60
C ASN A 10 2.46 10.93 5.13
N LEU A 11 1.21 10.94 4.64
CA LEU A 11 0.90 11.29 3.25
C LEU A 11 0.63 12.79 3.04
N ASP A 12 0.46 13.57 4.11
CA ASP A 12 0.14 14.99 3.99
C ASP A 12 1.38 15.85 3.64
N PRO A 13 1.20 16.99 2.95
CA PRO A 13 -0.07 17.51 2.44
C PRO A 13 -0.53 16.81 1.14
N THR A 14 -1.83 16.92 0.86
CA THR A 14 -2.49 16.29 -0.28
C THR A 14 -3.55 17.21 -0.88
N ILE A 15 -3.92 16.97 -2.15
CA ILE A 15 -4.90 17.79 -2.87
C ILE A 15 -6.10 16.92 -3.29
N GLY A 16 -7.32 17.42 -3.07
CA GLY A 16 -8.54 16.81 -3.60
C GLY A 16 -8.80 15.39 -3.09
N ALA A 17 -8.89 14.43 -4.03
CA ALA A 17 -9.26 13.04 -3.76
C ALA A 17 -8.07 12.13 -3.39
N GLU A 18 -6.86 12.68 -3.31
CA GLU A 18 -5.70 11.98 -2.78
C GLU A 18 -5.97 11.45 -1.36
N ILE A 19 -5.49 10.26 -1.05
CA ILE A 19 -5.54 9.73 0.31
C ILE A 19 -4.65 10.58 1.20
N GLN A 20 -5.29 11.21 2.17
CA GLN A 20 -4.71 12.18 3.09
C GLN A 20 -4.36 11.52 4.43
N LYS A 21 -3.64 12.28 5.26
CA LYS A 21 -3.26 11.96 6.65
C LYS A 21 -2.22 10.85 6.76
N THR A 22 -1.87 10.56 8.00
CA THR A 22 -1.02 9.42 8.35
C THR A 22 -1.82 8.11 8.26
N ARG A 23 -1.43 7.20 7.35
CA ARG A 23 -2.13 5.93 7.12
C ARG A 23 -1.18 4.75 6.90
N PRO A 24 -1.62 3.52 7.18
CA PRO A 24 -0.89 2.34 6.74
C PRO A 24 -0.76 2.30 5.22
N CYS A 25 0.42 1.96 4.72
CA CYS A 25 0.74 1.77 3.31
C CYS A 25 1.61 0.54 3.12
N VAL A 26 1.51 -0.15 1.98
CA VAL A 26 2.40 -1.25 1.60
C VAL A 26 3.52 -0.70 0.71
N ILE A 27 4.77 -1.08 0.97
CA ILE A 27 5.90 -0.81 0.06
C ILE A 27 5.79 -1.74 -1.16
N VAL A 28 5.74 -1.18 -2.36
CA VAL A 28 5.51 -1.94 -3.60
C VAL A 28 6.70 -2.00 -4.54
N ASN A 29 7.68 -1.09 -4.45
CA ASN A 29 8.88 -1.18 -5.29
C ASN A 29 9.69 -2.46 -4.98
N ASP A 30 10.39 -2.97 -5.99
CA ASP A 30 11.29 -4.11 -5.82
C ASP A 30 12.45 -3.76 -4.87
N ASN A 31 12.97 -4.77 -4.16
CA ASN A 31 14.09 -4.63 -3.23
C ASN A 31 15.41 -4.30 -3.94
N THR A 32 15.54 -4.59 -5.23
CA THR A 32 16.72 -4.24 -6.03
C THR A 32 16.68 -2.78 -6.52
N VAL A 33 15.54 -2.09 -6.36
CA VAL A 33 15.35 -0.69 -6.77
C VAL A 33 15.38 0.21 -5.55
N GLY A 34 16.08 1.34 -5.65
CA GLY A 34 16.12 2.36 -4.58
C GLY A 34 17.54 2.75 -4.18
N VAL A 35 18.29 3.35 -5.11
CA VAL A 35 19.58 4.02 -4.80
C VAL A 35 19.33 5.30 -3.99
N LEU A 36 18.17 5.93 -4.20
CA LEU A 36 17.72 7.11 -3.46
C LEU A 36 16.93 6.68 -2.21
N PRO A 37 16.89 7.51 -1.14
CA PRO A 37 16.13 7.26 0.09
C PRO A 37 14.63 7.49 -0.14
N LEU A 38 14.06 6.76 -1.10
CA LEU A 38 12.66 6.83 -1.52
C LEU A 38 12.04 5.42 -1.49
N LYS A 39 10.73 5.38 -1.26
CA LYS A 39 9.92 4.16 -1.40
C LYS A 39 8.68 4.45 -2.23
N ILE A 40 8.31 3.49 -3.06
CA ILE A 40 7.01 3.50 -3.74
C ILE A 40 6.04 2.77 -2.83
N VAL A 41 4.98 3.45 -2.41
CA VAL A 41 4.00 2.94 -1.45
C VAL A 41 2.58 3.00 -2.03
N ALA A 42 1.75 2.06 -1.62
CA ALA A 42 0.31 2.07 -1.89
C ALA A 42 -0.49 2.18 -0.58
N PRO A 43 -1.40 3.16 -0.45
CA PRO A 43 -2.15 3.37 0.78
C PRO A 43 -3.17 2.26 1.04
N ILE A 44 -3.40 1.99 2.33
CA ILE A 44 -4.42 1.06 2.81
C ILE A 44 -5.58 1.88 3.37
N THR A 45 -6.80 1.51 2.97
CA THR A 45 -8.04 2.08 3.49
C THR A 45 -8.99 0.98 3.97
N GLU A 46 -10.02 1.36 4.70
CA GLU A 46 -11.03 0.44 5.18
C GLU A 46 -11.82 -0.16 4.01
N TYR A 47 -12.08 -1.46 4.09
CA TYR A 47 -12.86 -2.16 3.08
C TYR A 47 -14.31 -1.65 3.05
N LYS A 48 -14.87 -1.53 1.84
CA LYS A 48 -16.29 -1.24 1.59
C LYS A 48 -16.76 -2.19 0.49
N ASP A 49 -18.03 -2.62 0.51
CA ASP A 49 -18.53 -3.60 -0.46
C ASP A 49 -18.40 -3.17 -1.92
N LYS A 50 -18.47 -1.85 -2.18
CA LYS A 50 -18.22 -1.28 -3.52
C LYS A 50 -16.80 -1.53 -4.06
N PHE A 51 -15.85 -1.95 -3.23
CA PHE A 51 -14.48 -2.26 -3.63
C PHE A 51 -14.28 -3.74 -4.00
N LYS A 52 -15.28 -4.59 -3.78
CA LYS A 52 -15.16 -6.06 -3.95
C LYS A 52 -14.69 -6.45 -5.35
N ASP A 53 -15.26 -5.83 -6.37
CA ASP A 53 -15.02 -6.18 -7.78
C ASP A 53 -14.18 -5.10 -8.50
N VAL A 54 -13.49 -4.24 -7.74
CA VAL A 54 -12.64 -3.19 -8.31
C VAL A 54 -11.23 -3.76 -8.62
N PRO A 55 -10.79 -3.77 -9.89
CA PRO A 55 -9.59 -4.52 -10.30
C PRO A 55 -8.26 -4.10 -9.66
N TRP A 56 -8.12 -2.82 -9.26
CA TRP A 56 -6.91 -2.27 -8.63
C TRP A 56 -6.99 -2.24 -7.09
N MET A 57 -8.02 -2.87 -6.51
CA MET A 57 -8.27 -2.89 -5.07
C MET A 57 -7.96 -4.28 -4.51
N VAL A 58 -6.91 -4.42 -3.71
CA VAL A 58 -6.51 -5.72 -3.14
C VAL A 58 -6.96 -5.83 -1.70
N THR A 59 -7.90 -6.73 -1.42
CA THR A 59 -8.43 -6.94 -0.07
C THR A 59 -7.40 -7.60 0.85
N LEU A 60 -7.29 -7.06 2.08
CA LEU A 60 -6.50 -7.58 3.18
C LEU A 60 -7.41 -8.00 4.34
N ILE A 61 -7.22 -9.23 4.82
CA ILE A 61 -7.87 -9.75 6.02
C ILE A 61 -6.95 -9.47 7.22
N PRO A 62 -7.46 -8.96 8.35
CA PRO A 62 -6.70 -8.77 9.59
C PRO A 62 -5.95 -10.03 10.00
N GLY A 63 -4.72 -9.86 10.45
CA GLY A 63 -3.93 -10.95 10.99
C GLY A 63 -2.68 -10.46 11.69
N SER A 64 -2.14 -11.30 12.57
CA SER A 64 -0.92 -11.00 13.33
C SER A 64 0.27 -10.61 12.44
N GLN A 65 0.33 -11.16 11.22
CA GLN A 65 1.40 -10.87 10.26
C GLN A 65 1.33 -9.44 9.70
N ASN A 66 0.14 -8.90 9.45
CA ASN A 66 -0.04 -7.60 8.80
C ASN A 66 -0.33 -6.46 9.79
N GLY A 67 -0.65 -6.78 11.05
CA GLY A 67 -0.87 -5.80 12.11
C GLY A 67 -2.08 -4.89 11.88
N LEU A 68 -3.05 -5.34 11.06
CA LEU A 68 -4.30 -4.63 10.82
C LEU A 68 -5.39 -5.13 11.79
N ASP A 69 -6.21 -4.20 12.29
CA ASP A 69 -7.31 -4.51 13.21
C ASP A 69 -8.64 -4.80 12.49
N LYS A 70 -8.75 -4.39 11.23
CA LYS A 70 -10.00 -4.48 10.45
C LYS A 70 -9.76 -4.81 8.98
N LYS A 71 -10.78 -5.41 8.36
CA LYS A 71 -10.77 -5.72 6.92
C LYS A 71 -10.49 -4.45 6.13
N SER A 72 -9.47 -4.52 5.30
CA SER A 72 -8.91 -3.36 4.62
C SER A 72 -8.68 -3.67 3.15
N VAL A 73 -8.33 -2.65 2.39
CA VAL A 73 -8.01 -2.75 0.97
C VAL A 73 -6.80 -1.88 0.65
N ILE A 74 -5.88 -2.41 -0.15
CA ILE A 74 -4.79 -1.63 -0.74
C ILE A 74 -5.35 -0.95 -1.99
N ASP A 75 -5.24 0.36 -2.08
CA ASP A 75 -5.67 1.13 -3.26
C ASP A 75 -4.47 1.36 -4.20
N LEU A 76 -4.33 0.50 -5.21
CA LEU A 76 -3.21 0.57 -6.16
C LEU A 76 -3.37 1.69 -7.19
N PHE A 77 -4.50 2.40 -7.23
CA PHE A 77 -4.64 3.61 -8.06
C PHE A 77 -4.02 4.84 -7.40
N GLN A 78 -3.77 4.78 -6.10
CA GLN A 78 -3.19 5.88 -5.32
C GLN A 78 -1.73 5.62 -4.91
N VAL A 79 -0.98 4.91 -5.74
CA VAL A 79 0.45 4.65 -5.54
C VAL A 79 1.25 5.95 -5.60
N ARG A 80 2.22 6.11 -4.69
CA ARG A 80 3.07 7.31 -4.61
C ARG A 80 4.51 6.95 -4.31
N CYS A 81 5.44 7.73 -4.86
CA CYS A 81 6.83 7.74 -4.42
C CYS A 81 6.97 8.74 -3.25
N VAL A 82 7.49 8.28 -2.12
CA VAL A 82 7.63 9.07 -0.89
C VAL A 82 9.04 8.94 -0.33
N ALA A 83 9.50 9.98 0.37
CA ALA A 83 10.77 9.94 1.09
C ALA A 83 10.69 9.00 2.30
N GLU A 84 11.80 8.32 2.62
CA GLU A 84 11.87 7.36 3.73
C GLU A 84 11.48 7.98 5.08
N GLU A 85 11.73 9.28 5.27
CA GLU A 85 11.37 10.04 6.47
C GLU A 85 9.85 10.14 6.69
N ARG A 86 9.04 9.89 5.65
CA ARG A 86 7.58 9.82 5.78
C ARG A 86 7.11 8.49 6.39
N LEU A 87 7.95 7.45 6.41
CA LEU A 87 7.65 6.14 6.98
C LEU A 87 7.91 6.17 8.49
N VAL A 88 6.84 6.28 9.27
CA VAL A 88 6.89 6.54 10.71
C VAL A 88 7.13 5.25 11.51
N ARG A 89 6.40 4.18 11.18
CA ARG A 89 6.41 2.94 11.98
C ARG A 89 6.04 1.73 11.14
N HIS A 90 6.85 0.67 11.21
CA HIS A 90 6.52 -0.63 10.66
C HIS A 90 5.40 -1.29 11.48
N ILE A 91 4.40 -1.90 10.82
CA ILE A 91 3.29 -2.59 11.51
C ILE A 91 3.13 -4.05 11.12
N GLY A 92 3.68 -4.48 9.98
CA GLY A 92 3.56 -5.88 9.54
C GLY A 92 3.96 -6.05 8.09
N THR A 93 3.59 -7.18 7.50
CA THR A 93 3.85 -7.51 6.09
C THR A 93 2.66 -8.22 5.47
N ILE A 94 2.50 -8.09 4.16
CA ILE A 94 1.58 -8.94 3.39
C ILE A 94 2.25 -10.27 3.01
N GLY A 95 1.44 -11.31 2.83
CA GLY A 95 1.91 -12.62 2.33
C GLY A 95 2.16 -12.63 0.82
N GLY A 96 2.86 -13.66 0.34
CA GLY A 96 3.27 -13.81 -1.07
C GLY A 96 2.10 -13.75 -2.06
N ASP A 97 0.99 -14.43 -1.78
CA ASP A 97 -0.20 -14.42 -2.64
C ASP A 97 -0.81 -13.02 -2.78
N ARG A 98 -0.77 -12.24 -1.69
CA ARG A 98 -1.24 -10.85 -1.69
C ARG A 98 -0.28 -9.93 -2.42
N LEU A 99 1.02 -10.15 -2.29
CA LEU A 99 2.02 -9.43 -3.07
C LEU A 99 1.88 -9.71 -4.58
N GLN A 100 1.57 -10.95 -4.96
CA GLN A 100 1.25 -11.28 -6.35
C GLN A 100 -0.03 -10.58 -6.83
N SER A 101 -1.07 -10.53 -5.98
CA SER A 101 -2.30 -9.78 -6.27
C SER A 101 -2.02 -8.28 -6.46
N VAL A 102 -1.14 -7.69 -5.64
CA VAL A 102 -0.67 -6.31 -5.79
C VAL A 102 0.01 -6.09 -7.13
N ARG A 103 0.89 -7.00 -7.57
CA ARG A 103 1.55 -6.90 -8.88
C ARG A 103 0.55 -6.93 -10.03
N THR A 104 -0.45 -7.80 -9.97
CA THR A 104 -1.54 -7.85 -10.96
C THR A 104 -2.39 -6.56 -10.94
N ALA A 105 -2.71 -6.04 -9.76
CA ALA A 105 -3.47 -4.80 -9.62
C ALA A 105 -2.69 -3.58 -10.15
N LEU A 106 -1.38 -3.51 -9.92
CA LEU A 106 -0.51 -2.47 -10.48
C LEU A 106 -0.49 -2.52 -12.01
N LYS A 107 -0.38 -3.72 -12.58
CA LYS A 107 -0.49 -3.94 -14.03
C LYS A 107 -1.78 -3.38 -14.61
N VAL A 108 -2.91 -3.64 -13.95
CA VAL A 108 -4.20 -3.05 -14.35
C VAL A 108 -4.19 -1.52 -14.24
N ALA A 109 -3.68 -0.97 -13.14
CA ALA A 109 -3.64 0.47 -12.92
C ALA A 109 -2.75 1.21 -13.95
N PHE A 110 -1.66 0.59 -14.40
CA PHE A 110 -0.73 1.15 -15.38
C PHE A 110 -1.01 0.72 -16.84
N GLY A 111 -1.95 -0.21 -17.07
CA GLY A 111 -2.31 -0.71 -18.39
C GLY A 111 -1.27 -1.64 -19.05
N CYS A 112 -0.59 -2.49 -18.26
CA CYS A 112 0.47 -3.40 -18.73
C CYS A 112 0.33 -4.85 -18.27
#